data_AF-A0A379DCU1-F1
#
_entry.id   AF-A0A379DCU1-F1
#
_cell.length_a   1.000
_cell.length_b   1.000
_cell.length_c   1.000
_cell.angle_alpha   90.00
_cell.angle_beta   90.00
_cell.angle_gamma   90.00
#
_symmetry.space_group_name_H-M   'P 1'
#
loop_
_entity.id
_entity.type
_entity.pdbx_description
1 polymer ?
#
loop_
_entity_poly.entity_id
_entity_poly.type
_entity_poly.pdbx_seq_one_letter_code
_entity_poly.pdbx_strand_id
1 'polypeptide(L)' 'MEAVYILTGVEKAVPEVFASRYDIRYLLSGLVGLLDGEKPEIKLPWIVSHKVKAMLAGTEMEQILKEYNVIE' A
#
# COMPACT_ATOMS: atom_id res chain seq x y z
N MET A 1 5.16 22.05 -17.50
CA MET A 1 4.92 21.19 -18.68
C MET A 1 3.49 21.36 -19.18
N GLU A 2 2.49 21.12 -18.32
CA GLU A 2 1.06 21.26 -18.63
C GLU A 2 0.71 22.58 -19.35
N ALA A 3 1.13 23.73 -18.81
CA ALA A 3 0.83 25.03 -19.41
C ALA A 3 1.31 25.15 -20.86
N VAL A 4 2.52 24.69 -21.18
CA VAL A 4 3.07 24.74 -22.55
C VAL A 4 2.29 23.78 -23.46
N TYR A 5 2.02 22.55 -23.00
CA TYR A 5 1.34 21.54 -23.79
C TYR A 5 -0.08 21.97 -24.19
N ILE A 6 -0.80 22.59 -23.25
CA ILE A 6 -2.15 23.12 -23.47
C ILE A 6 -2.10 24.33 -24.42
N LEU A 7 -1.18 25.27 -24.20
CA LEU A 7 -1.13 26.52 -24.98
C LEU A 7 -0.64 26.32 -26.42
N THR A 8 0.26 25.36 -26.68
CA THR A 8 0.84 25.14 -28.01
C THR A 8 0.27 23.93 -28.74
N GLY A 9 -0.79 23.31 -28.22
CA GLY A 9 -1.49 22.19 -28.88
C GLY A 9 -0.62 20.94 -29.05
N VAL A 10 0.22 20.61 -28.07
CA VAL A 10 1.08 19.42 -28.15
C VAL A 10 0.24 18.15 -28.01
N GLU A 11 0.24 17.28 -29.02
CA GLU A 11 -0.47 15.98 -29.02
C GLU A 11 0.32 14.88 -28.27
N LYS A 12 0.69 15.16 -27.02
CA LYS A 12 1.36 14.20 -26.14
C LYS A 12 0.81 14.32 -24.72
N ALA A 13 0.61 13.19 -24.05
CA ALA A 13 0.12 13.17 -22.68
C ALA A 13 1.17 13.72 -21.68
N VAL A 14 0.67 14.41 -20.67
CA VAL A 14 1.41 14.76 -19.44
C VAL A 14 1.23 13.59 -18.47
N PRO A 15 2.30 13.02 -17.90
CA PRO A 15 2.16 11.99 -16.88
C PRO A 15 1.51 12.58 -15.63
N GLU A 16 0.67 11.78 -14.98
CA GLU A 16 0.13 12.12 -13.68
C GLU A 16 1.23 12.20 -12.61
N VAL A 17 0.88 12.77 -11.46
CA VAL A 17 1.71 12.64 -10.26
C VAL A 17 1.80 11.16 -9.92
N PHE A 18 3.00 10.69 -9.57
CA PHE A 18 3.23 9.28 -9.25
C PHE A 18 2.20 8.76 -8.23
N ALA A 19 1.46 7.72 -8.62
CA ALA A 19 0.29 7.22 -7.93
C ALA A 19 0.60 6.36 -6.68
N SER A 20 1.74 6.56 -6.01
CA SER A 20 2.15 5.76 -4.83
C SER A 20 1.12 5.77 -3.71
N ARG A 21 0.34 6.84 -3.58
CA ARG A 21 -0.78 6.94 -2.63
C ARG A 21 -1.83 5.84 -2.81
N TYR A 22 -1.97 5.32 -4.02
CA TYR A 22 -2.96 4.30 -4.37
C TYR A 22 -2.36 2.90 -4.47
N ASP A 23 -1.04 2.76 -4.30
CA ASP A 23 -0.36 1.48 -4.32
C ASP A 23 -0.24 0.92 -2.89
N ILE A 24 -0.98 -0.17 -2.62
CA ILE A 24 -0.97 -0.82 -1.30
C ILE A 24 0.44 -1.20 -0.85
N ARG A 25 1.35 -1.53 -1.77
CA ARG A 25 2.74 -1.89 -1.47
C ARG A 25 3.50 -0.71 -0.90
N TYR A 26 3.33 0.47 -1.49
CA TYR A 26 3.89 1.72 -0.97
C TYR A 26 3.27 2.11 0.37
N LEU A 27 1.97 1.86 0.56
CA LEU A 27 1.31 2.12 1.84
C LEU A 27 1.83 1.20 2.95
N LEU A 28 2.01 -0.10 2.69
CA LEU A 28 2.56 -1.06 3.67
C LEU A 28 4.03 -0.75 3.98
N SER A 29 4.84 -0.46 2.95
CA SER A 29 6.23 -0.03 3.15
C SER A 29 6.32 1.27 3.95
N GLY A 30 5.44 2.23 3.68
CA GLY A 30 5.36 3.49 4.42
C GLY A 30 4.93 3.26 5.87
N LEU A 31 3.95 2.40 6.11
CA LEU A 31 3.49 2.03 7.46
C LEU A 31 4.64 1.47 8.30
N VAL A 32 5.38 0.49 7.79
CA VAL A 32 6.50 -0.11 8.53
C VAL A 32 7.67 0.85 8.65
N GLY A 33 7.93 1.67 7.63
CA GLY A 33 8.93 2.74 7.71
C GLY A 33 8.62 3.79 8.80
N LEU A 34 7.35 4.12 9.02
CA LEU A 34 6.91 5.00 10.11
C LEU A 34 7.05 4.37 11.50
N LEU A 35 7.20 3.05 11.56
CA LEU A 35 7.39 2.28 12.79
C LEU A 35 8.85 1.84 12.98
N ASP A 36 9.80 2.51 12.34
CA ASP A 36 11.23 2.20 12.40
C ASP A 36 11.57 0.74 12.00
N GLY A 37 10.75 0.13 11.14
CA GLY A 37 10.91 -1.25 10.70
C GLY A 37 10.17 -2.28 11.56
N GLU A 38 9.55 -1.86 12.66
CA GLU A 38 8.80 -2.73 13.56
C GLU A 38 7.41 -3.11 13.00
N LYS A 39 6.89 -4.24 13.47
CA LYS A 39 5.54 -4.67 13.11
C LYS A 39 4.49 -3.76 13.76
N PRO A 40 3.40 -3.41 13.04
CA PRO A 40 2.31 -2.65 13.64
C PRO A 40 1.62 -3.43 14.75
N GLU A 41 1.32 -2.74 15.86
CA GLU A 41 0.55 -3.32 16.96
C GLU A 41 -0.95 -3.35 16.61
N ILE A 42 -1.44 -4.50 16.17
CA ILE A 42 -2.85 -4.69 15.79
C ILE A 42 -3.66 -5.19 16.99
N LYS A 43 -4.32 -4.27 17.70
CA LYS A 43 -5.20 -4.59 18.83
C LYS A 43 -6.59 -4.97 18.36
N LEU A 44 -6.88 -6.28 18.33
CA LEU A 44 -8.21 -6.82 17.98
C LEU A 44 -8.74 -7.78 19.06
N PRO A 45 -10.06 -7.82 19.31
CA PRO A 45 -10.67 -8.88 20.11
C PRO A 45 -10.35 -10.26 19.52
N TRP A 46 -10.16 -11.26 20.38
CA TRP A 46 -9.69 -12.60 19.98
C TRP A 46 -10.54 -13.27 18.88
N ILE A 47 -11.86 -13.06 18.91
CA ILE A 47 -12.79 -13.60 17.91
C ILE A 47 -12.52 -12.99 16.53
N VAL A 48 -12.26 -11.69 16.51
CA VAL A 48 -12.02 -10.94 15.27
C VAL A 48 -10.67 -11.32 14.69
N SER A 49 -9.63 -11.41 15.52
CA SER A 49 -8.30 -11.80 15.05
C SER A 49 -8.28 -13.22 14.46
N HIS A 50 -9.00 -14.17 15.07
CA HIS A 50 -9.10 -15.52 14.53
C HIS A 50 -9.82 -15.56 13.17
N LYS A 51 -10.93 -14.82 13.03
CA LYS A 51 -11.65 -14.71 11.75
C LYS A 51 -10.80 -14.08 10.66
N VAL A 52 -10.10 -12.98 10.96
CA VAL A 52 -9.23 -12.29 10.00
C VAL A 52 -8.09 -13.20 9.55
N LYS A 53 -7.43 -13.92 10.49
CA LYS A 53 -6.39 -14.89 10.15
C LYS A 53 -6.93 -16.00 9.23
N ALA A 54 -8.10 -16.54 9.52
CA ALA A 54 -8.73 -17.56 8.68
C ALA A 54 -9.09 -17.04 7.27
N MET A 55 -9.50 -15.77 7.15
CA MET A 55 -9.78 -15.13 5.86
C MET A 55 -8.52 -14.85 5.03
N LEU A 56 -7.40 -14.54 5.68
CA LEU A 56 -6.13 -14.25 5.01
C LEU A 56 -5.39 -15.54 4.62
N ALA A 57 -5.55 -16.63 5.36
CA ALA A 57 -4.80 -17.86 5.17
C ALA A 57 -4.88 -18.40 3.73
N GLY A 58 -3.72 -18.61 3.11
CA GLY A 58 -3.56 -19.11 1.75
C GLY A 58 -3.80 -18.08 0.65
N THR A 59 -4.00 -16.80 0.98
CA THR A 59 -4.23 -15.73 0.00
C THR A 59 -2.95 -15.00 -0.40
N GLU A 60 -2.98 -14.32 -1.55
CA GLU A 60 -1.90 -13.41 -1.95
C GLU A 60 -1.73 -12.26 -0.95
N MET A 61 -2.81 -11.80 -0.31
CA MET A 61 -2.74 -10.76 0.72
C MET A 61 -1.95 -11.22 1.95
N GLU A 62 -2.04 -12.50 2.34
CA GLU A 62 -1.18 -13.02 3.40
C GLU A 62 0.30 -12.94 3.01
N GLN A 63 0.63 -13.29 1.77
CA GLN A 63 2.01 -13.23 1.27
C GLN A 63 2.55 -11.80 1.26
N ILE A 64 1.77 -10.85 0.73
CA ILE A 64 2.13 -9.43 0.69
C ILE A 64 2.32 -8.88 2.12
N LEU A 65 1.41 -9.17 3.04
CA LEU A 65 1.54 -8.66 4.42
C LEU A 65 2.75 -9.24 5.16
N LYS A 66 3.16 -10.49 4.84
CA LYS A 66 4.41 -11.09 5.36
C LYS A 66 5.65 -10.44 4.73
N GLU A 67 5.66 -10.25 3.42
CA GLU A 67 6.76 -9.63 2.67
C GLU A 67 7.10 -8.23 3.20
N TYR A 68 6.06 -7.45 3.53
CA TYR A 68 6.21 -6.09 4.04
C TYR A 68 6.33 -6.01 5.58
N ASN A 69 6.59 -7.12 6.29
CA ASN A 69 6.76 -7.16 7.75
C ASN A 69 5.57 -6.62 8.56
N VAL A 70 4.34 -6.82 8.07
CA VAL A 70 3.11 -6.38 8.76
C VAL A 70 2.53 -7.47 9.65
N ILE A 71 2.65 -8.73 9.24
CA ILE A 71 2.23 -9.90 10.02
C ILE A 71 3.36 -10.95 10.09
N GLU A 72 3.11 -12.07 10.77
CA GLU A 72 3.97 -13.29 10.72
C GLU A 72 3.57 -14.20 9.57
#